data_AF-A0A3D4D6J9-F1
#
_entry.id   AF-A0A3D4D6J9-F1
#
_cell.length_a   1.000
_cell.length_b   1.000
_cell.length_c   1.000
_cell.angle_alpha   90.00
_cell.angle_beta   90.00
_cell.angle_gamma   90.00
#
_symmetry.space_group_name_H-M   'P 1'
#
loop_
_entity.id
_entity.type
_entity.pdbx_description
1 polymer ?
#
loop_
_entity_poly.entity_id
_entity_poly.type
_entity_poly.pdbx_seq_one_letter_code
_entity_poly.pdbx_strand_id
1 'polypeptide(L)'
;MQKKLLIPILVVLVLVIVLMVRGCGNKDASQGDKQDETQDVQTDTFDNTNTTGNDVRTELGTMTANESGGVDITVTADGPQTTYTYTDVAPDAWYADAVNYVVSTGVMSGDDTQHLFQPEYGVERSQFAVIMYRFAGGTPTEEDAEFSDLAGDEWYYEYVKWMVGKGLMGGNGGAFNPSDFLSCEQAIIVLYRLAGEPTVSGTLDDYPYAPKVSESGRDAVTWAWNNGLITEKECVWYPTQAISRAQVALLLMRYDALIGRNAA
;
A
#
# COMPACT_ATOMS: atom_id res chain seq x y z
N MET A 1 -31.58 22.41 47.19
CA MET A 1 -31.42 20.94 47.18
C MET A 1 -32.25 20.36 46.04
N GLN A 2 -31.68 20.28 44.83
CA GLN A 2 -32.33 19.68 43.67
C GLN A 2 -31.95 18.19 43.60
N LYS A 3 -32.95 17.31 43.67
CA LYS A 3 -32.79 15.87 43.42
C LYS A 3 -32.55 15.67 41.92
N LYS A 4 -31.35 15.22 41.56
CA LYS A 4 -31.01 14.74 40.21
C LYS A 4 -31.77 13.43 39.95
N LEU A 5 -32.60 13.42 38.91
CA LEU A 5 -33.26 12.24 38.39
C LEU A 5 -32.27 11.53 37.44
N LEU A 6 -31.64 10.45 37.90
CA LEU A 6 -30.96 9.47 37.06
C LEU A 6 -31.97 8.38 36.70
N ILE A 7 -32.44 8.34 35.46
CA ILE A 7 -33.05 7.16 34.81
C ILE A 7 -32.53 7.12 33.36
N PRO A 8 -32.15 5.94 32.82
CA PRO A 8 -30.82 5.72 32.27
C PRO A 8 -30.76 5.58 30.73
N ILE A 9 -29.56 5.84 30.21
CA ILE A 9 -29.09 5.69 28.82
C ILE A 9 -29.39 4.29 28.21
N LEU A 10 -29.68 3.28 29.04
CA LEU A 10 -30.09 1.96 28.58
C LEU A 10 -31.40 1.94 27.77
N VAL A 11 -32.36 2.83 28.06
CA VAL A 11 -33.67 2.81 27.36
C VAL A 11 -33.53 3.32 25.92
N VAL A 12 -32.58 4.23 25.67
CA VAL A 12 -32.29 4.74 24.31
C VAL A 12 -31.53 3.70 23.48
N LEU A 13 -30.63 2.94 24.10
CA LEU A 13 -29.85 1.90 23.40
C LEU A 13 -30.74 0.70 22.97
N VAL A 14 -31.75 0.34 23.77
CA VAL A 14 -32.68 -0.76 23.46
C VAL A 14 -33.66 -0.38 22.34
N LEU A 15 -34.04 0.90 22.22
CA LEU A 15 -34.94 1.36 21.15
C LEU A 15 -34.26 1.34 19.76
N VAL A 16 -32.94 1.53 19.70
CA VAL A 16 -32.18 1.48 18.44
C VAL A 16 -32.00 0.05 17.93
N ILE A 17 -31.92 -0.94 18.83
CA ILE A 17 -31.75 -2.35 18.46
C ILE A 17 -33.07 -3.00 18.00
N VAL A 18 -34.23 -2.53 18.47
CA VAL A 18 -35.55 -3.08 18.08
C VAL A 18 -35.98 -2.66 16.66
N LEU A 19 -35.35 -1.65 16.05
CA LEU A 19 -35.63 -1.24 14.66
C LEU A 19 -34.90 -2.07 13.59
N MET A 20 -33.98 -2.97 13.97
CA MET A 20 -33.19 -3.79 13.03
C MET A 20 -33.75 -5.21 12.77
N VAL A 21 -34.93 -5.58 13.33
CA VAL A 21 -35.43 -6.97 13.23
C VAL A 21 -36.91 -7.09 12.80
N ARG A 22 -37.42 -6.17 11.97
CA ARG A 22 -38.73 -6.36 11.33
C ARG A 22 -38.73 -5.89 9.87
N GLY A 23 -38.55 -6.85 8.96
CA GLY A 23 -38.72 -6.62 7.54
C GLY A 23 -38.47 -7.83 6.63
N CYS A 24 -38.89 -9.04 7.01
CA CYS A 24 -38.95 -10.15 6.08
C CYS A 24 -40.33 -10.20 5.38
N GLY A 25 -40.31 -10.09 4.04
CA GLY A 25 -41.25 -10.76 3.13
C GLY A 25 -42.27 -9.88 2.40
N ASN A 26 -42.09 -9.68 1.09
CA ASN A 26 -42.79 -10.47 0.07
C ASN A 26 -42.15 -10.30 -1.32
N LYS A 27 -42.18 -11.35 -2.14
CA LYS A 27 -41.71 -11.37 -3.54
C LYS A 27 -42.79 -10.76 -4.44
N ASP A 28 -42.38 -9.94 -5.41
CA ASP A 28 -42.93 -9.91 -6.77
C ASP A 28 -41.92 -9.24 -7.72
N ALA A 29 -41.87 -9.77 -8.94
CA ALA A 29 -40.88 -9.46 -9.97
C ALA A 29 -41.10 -8.10 -10.65
N SER A 30 -40.04 -7.33 -10.83
CA SER A 30 -39.83 -6.49 -12.03
C SER A 30 -38.39 -5.97 -12.08
N GLN A 31 -37.78 -6.11 -13.25
CA GLN A 31 -36.55 -5.46 -13.73
C GLN A 31 -36.43 -3.99 -13.29
N GLY A 32 -35.24 -3.61 -12.82
CA GLY A 32 -34.84 -2.22 -12.56
C GLY A 32 -33.39 -2.17 -12.10
N ASP A 33 -32.60 -1.30 -12.72
CA ASP A 33 -31.15 -1.12 -12.61
C ASP A 33 -30.57 -1.30 -11.21
N LYS A 34 -29.52 -2.13 -11.11
CA LYS A 34 -28.55 -2.03 -10.02
C LYS A 34 -27.55 -0.95 -10.41
N GLN A 35 -27.69 0.23 -9.82
CA GLN A 35 -26.56 1.11 -9.61
C GLN A 35 -25.59 0.37 -8.69
N ASP A 36 -24.47 -0.01 -9.28
CA ASP A 36 -23.30 -0.57 -8.62
C ASP A 36 -22.68 0.54 -7.77
N GLU A 37 -22.74 0.38 -6.45
CA GLU A 37 -21.94 1.18 -5.52
C GLU A 37 -20.48 0.78 -5.76
N THR A 38 -19.75 1.60 -6.50
CA THR A 38 -18.30 1.45 -6.72
C THR A 38 -17.60 1.44 -5.36
N GLN A 39 -17.16 0.27 -4.92
CA GLN A 39 -16.06 0.21 -3.97
C GLN A 39 -14.86 0.84 -4.65
N ASP A 40 -14.29 1.83 -3.99
CA ASP A 40 -13.17 2.64 -4.49
C ASP A 40 -11.90 1.77 -4.50
N VAL A 41 -11.81 0.88 -5.50
CA VAL A 41 -10.61 0.07 -5.75
C VAL A 41 -9.54 1.07 -6.19
N GLN A 42 -8.61 1.37 -5.29
CA GLN A 42 -7.52 2.29 -5.58
C GLN A 42 -6.57 1.63 -6.60
N THR A 43 -6.85 1.86 -7.87
CA THR A 43 -5.96 1.46 -8.95
C THR A 43 -4.81 2.46 -8.95
N ASP A 44 -3.65 2.06 -8.44
CA ASP A 44 -2.40 2.82 -8.57
C ASP A 44 -2.05 2.84 -10.07
N THR A 45 -2.75 3.64 -10.87
CA THR A 45 -2.67 3.64 -12.33
C THR A 45 -1.95 4.90 -12.75
N PHE A 46 -0.74 4.76 -13.27
CA PHE A 46 -0.16 5.79 -14.12
C PHE A 46 -0.74 5.60 -15.53
N ASP A 47 -1.19 6.69 -16.16
CA ASP A 47 -1.65 6.67 -17.55
C ASP A 47 -0.49 6.18 -18.45
N ASN A 48 -0.59 4.96 -18.97
CA ASN A 48 0.45 4.27 -19.75
C ASN A 48 0.59 4.81 -21.20
N THR A 49 0.46 6.12 -21.38
CA THR A 49 0.56 6.74 -22.72
C THR A 49 2.00 7.05 -23.13
N ASN A 50 2.98 6.73 -22.29
CA ASN A 50 4.41 6.82 -22.62
C ASN A 50 5.09 5.46 -22.48
N THR A 51 4.82 4.56 -23.44
CA THR A 51 5.46 3.23 -23.62
C THR A 51 6.94 3.33 -24.06
N THR A 52 7.70 4.24 -23.47
CA THR A 52 9.14 4.33 -23.65
C THR A 52 9.82 4.28 -22.29
N GLY A 53 10.13 3.06 -21.86
CA GLY A 53 11.12 2.80 -20.82
C GLY A 53 10.54 2.40 -19.46
N ASN A 54 10.72 1.14 -19.10
CA ASN A 54 10.70 0.62 -17.73
C ASN A 54 11.86 1.19 -16.87
N ASP A 55 12.24 2.45 -17.05
CA ASP A 55 13.32 3.08 -16.29
C ASP A 55 12.71 3.87 -15.13
N VAL A 56 12.96 3.38 -13.92
CA VAL A 56 12.85 4.17 -12.68
C VAL A 56 13.59 5.49 -12.92
N ARG A 57 12.86 6.62 -12.91
CA ARG A 57 13.46 7.94 -13.18
C ARG A 57 14.57 8.21 -12.17
N THR A 58 15.74 8.60 -12.66
CA THR A 58 16.93 8.83 -11.81
C THR A 58 16.94 10.22 -11.17
N GLU A 59 16.20 11.17 -11.73
CA GLU A 59 16.03 12.52 -11.18
C GLU A 59 14.67 12.63 -10.48
N LEU A 60 14.71 13.07 -9.22
CA LEU A 60 13.51 13.35 -8.45
C LEU A 60 12.86 14.66 -8.92
N GLY A 61 11.53 14.67 -8.91
CA GLY A 61 10.74 15.86 -9.15
C GLY A 61 10.94 16.92 -8.07
N THR A 62 10.54 18.14 -8.42
CA THR A 62 10.51 19.25 -7.46
C THR A 62 9.20 19.21 -6.69
N MET A 63 9.29 19.07 -5.37
CA MET A 63 8.14 19.14 -4.46
C MET A 63 7.98 20.57 -3.94
N THR A 64 6.78 21.14 -4.09
CA THR A 64 6.44 22.48 -3.59
C THR A 64 5.14 22.46 -2.81
N ALA A 65 4.99 23.30 -1.80
CA ALA A 65 3.74 23.44 -1.06
C ALA A 65 2.68 24.12 -1.91
N ASN A 66 1.44 23.61 -1.89
CA ASN A 66 0.31 24.22 -2.61
C ASN A 66 -0.65 24.97 -1.67
N GLU A 67 -1.60 25.70 -2.25
CA GLU A 67 -2.53 26.57 -1.52
C GLU A 67 -3.49 25.79 -0.60
N SER A 68 -3.66 24.49 -0.82
CA SER A 68 -4.50 23.60 -0.02
C SER A 68 -3.80 23.10 1.25
N GLY A 69 -2.52 23.44 1.44
CA GLY A 69 -1.67 22.89 2.51
C GLY A 69 -1.07 21.52 2.18
N GLY A 70 -1.23 21.06 0.94
CA GLY A 70 -0.62 19.84 0.41
C GLY A 70 0.64 20.13 -0.40
N VAL A 71 0.99 19.24 -1.32
CA VAL A 71 2.15 19.37 -2.21
C VAL A 71 1.79 19.22 -3.68
N ASP A 72 2.57 19.91 -4.52
CA ASP A 72 2.68 19.69 -5.95
C ASP A 72 4.05 19.07 -6.23
N ILE A 73 4.06 17.91 -6.89
CA ILE A 73 5.27 17.20 -7.32
C ILE A 73 5.39 17.34 -8.83
N THR A 74 6.35 18.13 -9.27
CA THR A 74 6.60 18.38 -10.69
C THR A 74 7.75 17.51 -11.18
N VAL A 75 7.47 16.64 -12.14
CA VAL A 75 8.46 15.74 -12.74
C VAL A 75 8.65 16.09 -14.22
N THR A 76 9.90 16.21 -14.64
CA THR A 76 10.28 16.46 -16.04
C THR A 76 10.87 15.19 -16.61
N ALA A 77 10.25 14.64 -17.65
CA ALA A 77 10.76 13.45 -18.34
C ALA A 77 10.83 13.73 -19.84
N ASP A 78 12.04 13.78 -20.39
CA ASP A 78 12.30 13.94 -21.84
C ASP A 78 11.58 15.12 -22.52
N GLY A 79 11.30 16.20 -21.79
CA GLY A 79 10.65 17.41 -22.29
C GLY A 79 9.30 17.72 -21.64
N PRO A 80 8.30 16.83 -21.68
CA PRO A 80 7.04 17.07 -20.98
C PRO A 80 7.25 17.14 -19.46
N GLN A 81 6.59 18.14 -18.87
CA GLN A 81 6.50 18.36 -17.44
C GLN A 81 5.10 17.93 -16.99
N THR A 82 5.05 17.01 -16.04
CA THR A 82 3.81 16.58 -15.38
C THR A 82 3.84 17.02 -13.93
N THR A 83 2.75 17.62 -13.46
CA THR A 83 2.58 17.99 -12.04
C THR A 83 1.50 17.11 -11.43
N TYR A 84 1.87 16.38 -10.38
CA TYR A 84 0.96 15.61 -9.54
C TYR A 84 0.61 16.45 -8.31
N THR A 85 -0.69 16.61 -8.03
CA THR A 85 -1.19 17.42 -6.90
C THR A 85 -1.74 16.50 -5.83
N TYR A 86 -1.25 16.63 -4.60
CA TYR A 86 -1.77 15.88 -3.44
C TYR A 86 -2.14 16.84 -2.32
N THR A 87 -3.42 16.87 -1.98
CA THR A 87 -3.98 17.77 -0.96
C THR A 87 -3.88 17.20 0.45
N ASP A 88 -3.60 15.90 0.58
CA ASP A 88 -3.49 15.14 1.84
C ASP A 88 -2.04 14.79 2.22
N VAL A 89 -1.06 15.39 1.54
CA VAL A 89 0.36 15.26 1.85
C VAL A 89 0.90 16.62 2.27
N ALA A 90 1.00 16.85 3.58
CA ALA A 90 1.59 18.08 4.10
C ALA A 90 3.09 18.13 3.73
N PRO A 91 3.64 19.29 3.31
CA PRO A 91 5.04 19.41 2.91
C PRO A 91 6.07 19.02 3.98
N ASP A 92 5.68 19.10 5.26
CA ASP A 92 6.51 18.77 6.43
C ASP A 92 6.14 17.41 7.07
N ALA A 93 5.26 16.62 6.42
CA ALA A 93 4.95 15.28 6.88
C ALA A 93 6.19 14.39 6.82
N TRP A 94 6.32 13.45 7.78
CA TRP A 94 7.47 12.53 7.86
C TRP A 94 7.65 11.66 6.60
N TYR A 95 6.59 11.50 5.81
CA TYR A 95 6.58 10.75 4.55
C TYR A 95 6.66 11.62 3.30
N ALA A 96 6.68 12.95 3.39
CA ALA A 96 6.59 13.83 2.22
C ALA A 96 7.70 13.55 1.19
N ASP A 97 8.94 13.41 1.64
CA ASP A 97 10.07 13.04 0.77
C ASP A 97 9.93 11.64 0.16
N ALA A 98 9.39 10.69 0.94
CA ALA A 98 9.13 9.34 0.46
C ALA A 98 8.03 9.31 -0.62
N VAL A 99 6.98 10.12 -0.46
CA VAL A 99 5.95 10.32 -1.48
C VAL A 99 6.55 10.96 -2.73
N ASN A 100 7.37 12.01 -2.58
CA ASN A 100 8.08 12.61 -3.71
C ASN A 100 8.92 11.57 -4.46
N TYR A 101 9.64 10.70 -3.74
CA TYR A 101 10.42 9.62 -4.32
C TYR A 101 9.57 8.68 -5.18
N VAL A 102 8.52 8.06 -4.62
CA VAL A 102 7.73 7.05 -5.35
C VAL A 102 6.91 7.63 -6.50
N VAL A 103 6.47 8.88 -6.39
CA VAL A 103 5.74 9.58 -7.45
C VAL A 103 6.71 9.97 -8.57
N SER A 104 7.85 10.55 -8.23
CA SER A 104 8.87 10.96 -9.20
C SER A 104 9.41 9.79 -10.01
N THR A 105 9.57 8.64 -9.35
CA THR A 105 10.07 7.41 -9.99
C THR A 105 8.99 6.62 -10.72
N GLY A 106 7.72 7.05 -10.68
CA GLY A 106 6.62 6.35 -11.35
C GLY A 106 6.23 5.03 -10.69
N VAL A 107 6.58 4.84 -9.42
CA VAL A 107 6.37 3.58 -8.69
C VAL A 107 5.00 3.55 -8.02
N MET A 108 4.56 4.68 -7.45
CA MET A 108 3.23 4.83 -6.84
C MET A 108 2.59 6.15 -7.28
N SER A 109 1.32 6.10 -7.68
CA SER A 109 0.45 7.26 -7.87
C SER A 109 -0.64 7.30 -6.80
N GLY A 110 -1.42 8.38 -6.77
CA GLY A 110 -2.62 8.52 -5.94
C GLY A 110 -3.90 8.45 -6.76
N ASP A 111 -4.99 8.94 -6.18
CA ASP A 111 -6.17 9.34 -6.95
C ASP A 111 -5.94 10.75 -7.51
N ASP A 112 -5.53 10.82 -8.77
CA ASP A 112 -5.29 12.08 -9.47
C ASP A 112 -6.59 12.87 -9.72
N THR A 113 -7.77 12.22 -9.70
CA THR A 113 -9.06 12.92 -9.86
C THR A 113 -9.43 13.66 -8.58
N GLN A 114 -9.15 13.04 -7.43
CA GLN A 114 -9.41 13.64 -6.11
C GLN A 114 -8.23 14.45 -5.57
N HIS A 115 -7.07 14.39 -6.24
CA HIS A 115 -5.80 14.94 -5.76
C HIS A 115 -5.42 14.40 -4.36
N LEU A 116 -5.50 13.08 -4.19
CA LEU A 116 -5.19 12.40 -2.92
C LEU A 116 -4.15 11.31 -3.12
N PHE A 117 -3.12 11.28 -2.28
CA PHE A 117 -2.16 10.17 -2.23
C PHE A 117 -2.65 9.02 -1.34
N GLN A 118 -3.50 9.33 -0.35
CA GLN A 118 -4.03 8.45 0.68
C GLN A 118 -2.92 7.80 1.54
N PRO A 119 -2.03 8.58 2.17
CA PRO A 119 -0.82 8.07 2.84
C PRO A 119 -1.09 7.06 3.96
N GLU A 120 -2.22 7.19 4.66
CA GLU A 120 -2.59 6.35 5.79
C GLU A 120 -3.43 5.12 5.40
N TYR A 121 -3.82 4.99 4.13
CA TYR A 121 -4.62 3.85 3.67
C TYR A 121 -3.77 2.58 3.60
N GLY A 122 -4.38 1.44 3.94
CA GLY A 122 -3.74 0.14 3.90
C GLY A 122 -3.49 -0.31 2.45
N VAL A 123 -2.39 -1.02 2.21
CA VAL A 123 -2.08 -1.53 0.88
C VAL A 123 -2.59 -2.95 0.72
N GLU A 124 -3.44 -3.17 -0.29
CA GLU A 124 -3.92 -4.50 -0.67
C GLU A 124 -2.82 -5.31 -1.35
N ARG A 125 -2.91 -6.64 -1.29
CA ARG A 125 -1.92 -7.55 -1.87
C ARG A 125 -1.77 -7.38 -3.39
N SER A 126 -2.87 -7.17 -4.10
CA SER A 126 -2.88 -6.88 -5.54
C SER A 126 -2.15 -5.57 -5.86
N GLN A 127 -2.46 -4.50 -5.13
CA GLN A 127 -1.82 -3.20 -5.27
C GLN A 127 -0.32 -3.28 -4.98
N PHE A 128 0.08 -4.01 -3.93
CA PHE A 128 1.49 -4.20 -3.61
C PHE A 128 2.25 -4.95 -4.72
N ALA A 129 1.62 -5.92 -5.40
CA ALA A 129 2.23 -6.60 -6.54
C ALA A 129 2.54 -5.62 -7.69
N VAL A 130 1.62 -4.70 -7.98
CA VAL A 130 1.80 -3.64 -9.00
C VAL A 130 2.97 -2.73 -8.62
N ILE A 131 2.99 -2.25 -7.38
CA ILE A 131 4.02 -1.37 -6.84
C ILE A 131 5.40 -2.04 -6.96
N MET A 132 5.52 -3.30 -6.52
CA MET A 132 6.78 -4.03 -6.54
C MET A 132 7.25 -4.36 -7.95
N TYR A 133 6.34 -4.67 -8.86
CA TYR A 133 6.66 -4.87 -10.27
C TYR A 133 7.28 -3.61 -10.88
N ARG A 134 6.65 -2.45 -10.68
CA ARG A 134 7.18 -1.16 -11.18
C ARG A 134 8.52 -0.83 -10.54
N PHE A 135 8.60 -0.93 -9.22
CA PHE A 135 9.81 -0.65 -8.46
C PHE A 135 11.01 -1.50 -8.90
N ALA A 136 10.78 -2.76 -9.25
CA ALA A 136 11.83 -3.68 -9.67
C ALA A 136 12.13 -3.63 -11.18
N GLY A 137 11.42 -2.81 -11.96
CA GLY A 137 11.52 -2.84 -13.43
C GLY A 137 11.09 -4.18 -14.01
N GLY A 138 10.03 -4.77 -13.44
CA GLY A 138 9.51 -6.08 -13.81
C GLY A 138 9.20 -6.18 -15.31
N THR A 139 9.25 -7.41 -15.82
CA THR A 139 8.87 -7.75 -17.18
C THR A 139 7.85 -8.87 -17.14
N PRO A 140 6.91 -8.96 -18.10
CA PRO A 140 5.95 -10.08 -18.14
C PRO A 140 6.66 -11.43 -18.10
N THR A 141 5.99 -12.40 -17.48
CA THR A 141 6.48 -13.78 -17.34
C THR A 141 5.58 -14.72 -18.13
N GLU A 142 6.12 -15.83 -18.62
CA GLU A 142 5.34 -16.80 -19.39
C GLU A 142 4.46 -17.69 -18.49
N GLU A 143 4.96 -18.12 -17.32
CA GLU A 143 4.28 -19.06 -16.42
C GLU A 143 3.15 -18.41 -15.62
N ASP A 144 1.93 -18.95 -15.75
CA ASP A 144 0.72 -18.46 -15.09
C ASP A 144 0.73 -18.66 -13.57
N ALA A 145 0.07 -17.76 -12.85
CA ALA A 145 -0.17 -17.88 -11.42
C ALA A 145 -1.52 -18.53 -11.17
N GLU A 146 -1.50 -19.83 -10.85
CA GLU A 146 -2.72 -20.59 -10.60
C GLU A 146 -3.21 -20.41 -9.15
N PHE A 147 -4.26 -19.61 -8.97
CA PHE A 147 -4.99 -19.48 -7.71
C PHE A 147 -6.50 -19.55 -7.95
N SER A 148 -7.26 -20.07 -6.98
CA SER A 148 -8.70 -20.31 -7.14
C SER A 148 -9.54 -19.02 -7.23
N ASP A 149 -8.96 -17.90 -6.82
CA ASP A 149 -9.56 -16.57 -6.76
C ASP A 149 -8.97 -15.61 -7.80
N LEU A 150 -8.30 -16.13 -8.82
CA LEU A 150 -7.83 -15.38 -9.99
C LEU A 150 -8.43 -15.96 -11.28
N ALA A 151 -9.05 -15.12 -12.09
CA ALA A 151 -9.64 -15.43 -13.38
C ALA A 151 -8.65 -15.29 -14.55
N GLY A 152 -7.58 -14.50 -14.36
CA GLY A 152 -6.52 -14.30 -15.35
C GLY A 152 -6.70 -13.05 -16.22
N ASP A 153 -7.81 -12.33 -16.06
CA ASP A 153 -8.14 -11.10 -16.79
C ASP A 153 -8.20 -9.86 -15.89
N GLU A 154 -7.87 -10.01 -14.60
CA GLU A 154 -7.79 -8.88 -13.69
C GLU A 154 -6.67 -7.92 -14.09
N TRP A 155 -6.91 -6.62 -13.90
CA TRP A 155 -5.94 -5.57 -14.22
C TRP A 155 -4.59 -5.75 -13.52
N TYR A 156 -4.55 -6.48 -12.40
CA TYR A 156 -3.35 -6.77 -11.63
C TYR A 156 -2.71 -8.14 -11.91
N TYR A 157 -3.34 -8.99 -12.73
CA TYR A 157 -2.98 -10.40 -12.86
C TYR A 157 -1.52 -10.60 -13.30
N GLU A 158 -1.07 -9.84 -14.30
CA GLU A 158 0.32 -9.91 -14.80
C GLU A 158 1.37 -9.56 -13.72
N TYR A 159 1.05 -8.65 -12.80
CA TYR A 159 1.97 -8.29 -11.71
C TYR A 159 2.01 -9.37 -10.63
N VAL A 160 0.86 -9.98 -10.32
CA VAL A 160 0.79 -11.15 -9.43
C VAL A 160 1.57 -12.32 -10.02
N LYS A 161 1.39 -12.58 -11.31
CA LYS A 161 2.13 -13.59 -12.09
C LYS A 161 3.64 -13.41 -11.95
N TRP A 162 4.14 -12.19 -12.17
CA TRP A 162 5.55 -11.88 -11.99
C TRP A 162 6.03 -12.07 -10.54
N MET A 163 5.29 -11.59 -9.54
CA MET A 163 5.65 -11.74 -8.13
C MET A 163 5.77 -13.21 -7.72
N VAL A 164 4.86 -14.04 -8.19
CA VAL A 164 4.81 -15.49 -7.91
C VAL A 164 5.93 -16.21 -8.63
N GLY A 165 6.13 -15.95 -9.93
CA GLY A 165 7.21 -16.55 -10.71
C GLY A 165 8.62 -16.17 -10.21
N LYS A 166 8.77 -15.01 -9.57
CA LYS A 166 10.01 -14.59 -8.88
C LYS A 166 10.14 -15.14 -7.45
N GLY A 167 9.13 -15.84 -6.94
CA GLY A 167 9.11 -16.35 -5.57
C GLY A 167 9.01 -15.25 -4.49
N LEU A 168 8.61 -14.03 -4.85
CA LEU A 168 8.54 -12.88 -3.95
C LEU A 168 7.30 -12.99 -3.05
N MET A 169 6.17 -13.37 -3.63
CA MET A 169 4.88 -13.51 -2.95
C MET A 169 4.16 -14.77 -3.42
N GLY A 170 3.35 -15.37 -2.55
CA GLY A 170 2.49 -16.50 -2.87
C GLY A 170 1.15 -16.41 -2.15
N GLY A 171 0.29 -17.41 -2.36
CA GLY A 171 -1.01 -17.52 -1.71
C GLY A 171 -1.02 -18.44 -0.49
N ASN A 172 -2.20 -18.62 0.08
CA ASN A 172 -2.46 -19.54 1.19
C ASN A 172 -3.73 -20.35 0.90
N GLY A 173 -3.70 -21.66 1.15
CA GLY A 173 -4.87 -22.52 0.97
C GLY A 173 -5.40 -22.60 -0.48
N GLY A 174 -4.58 -22.29 -1.48
CA GLY A 174 -4.97 -22.27 -2.90
C GLY A 174 -5.51 -20.94 -3.42
N ALA A 175 -5.62 -19.91 -2.56
CA ALA A 175 -6.06 -18.57 -2.92
C ALA A 175 -4.92 -17.55 -2.76
N PHE A 176 -4.88 -16.53 -3.62
CA PHE A 176 -3.93 -15.41 -3.53
C PHE A 176 -4.39 -14.35 -2.52
N ASN A 177 -5.70 -14.17 -2.37
CA ASN A 177 -6.41 -13.15 -1.60
C ASN A 177 -6.00 -11.71 -2.03
N PRO A 178 -6.33 -11.29 -3.26
CA PRO A 178 -5.85 -10.03 -3.83
C PRO A 178 -6.31 -8.77 -3.08
N SER A 179 -7.48 -8.82 -2.44
CA SER A 179 -8.08 -7.70 -1.70
C SER A 179 -7.78 -7.69 -0.21
N ASP A 180 -7.02 -8.67 0.30
CA ASP A 180 -6.58 -8.64 1.70
C ASP A 180 -5.47 -7.58 1.85
N PHE A 181 -5.52 -6.83 2.95
CA PHE A 181 -4.44 -5.91 3.30
C PHE A 181 -3.15 -6.67 3.65
N LEU A 182 -2.03 -6.15 3.14
CA LEU A 182 -0.71 -6.67 3.42
C LEU A 182 -0.25 -6.20 4.81
N SER A 183 0.30 -7.11 5.60
CA SER A 183 0.94 -6.72 6.86
C SER A 183 2.31 -6.09 6.64
N CYS A 184 2.75 -5.28 7.61
CA CYS A 184 4.10 -4.69 7.63
C CYS A 184 5.20 -5.76 7.49
N GLU A 185 5.08 -6.87 8.21
CA GLU A 185 6.04 -7.97 8.10
C GLU A 185 6.07 -8.60 6.70
N GLN A 186 4.91 -8.82 6.07
CA GLN A 186 4.85 -9.41 4.73
C GLN A 186 5.50 -8.50 3.68
N ALA A 187 5.33 -7.18 3.77
CA ALA A 187 6.02 -6.23 2.89
C ALA A 187 7.54 -6.33 3.04
N ILE A 188 8.03 -6.41 4.29
CA ILE A 188 9.46 -6.55 4.60
C ILE A 188 10.02 -7.89 4.06
N ILE A 189 9.29 -8.99 4.22
CA ILE A 189 9.67 -10.30 3.68
C ILE A 189 9.83 -10.23 2.16
N VAL A 190 8.93 -9.56 1.46
CA VAL A 190 9.03 -9.40 0.00
C VAL A 190 10.29 -8.62 -0.38
N LEU A 191 10.60 -7.52 0.31
CA LEU A 191 11.82 -6.75 0.05
C LEU A 191 13.08 -7.56 0.35
N TYR A 192 13.10 -8.33 1.43
CA TYR A 192 14.21 -9.22 1.75
C TYR A 192 14.45 -10.27 0.66
N ARG A 193 13.38 -10.88 0.13
CA ARG A 193 13.47 -11.80 -1.01
C ARG A 193 13.95 -11.11 -2.28
N LEU A 194 13.46 -9.90 -2.54
CA LEU A 194 13.89 -9.10 -3.68
C LEU A 194 15.40 -8.80 -3.61
N ALA A 195 15.95 -8.62 -2.40
CA ALA A 195 17.38 -8.43 -2.16
C ALA A 195 18.21 -9.72 -2.31
N GLY A 196 17.59 -10.85 -2.64
CA GLY A 196 18.25 -12.15 -2.76
C GLY A 196 18.52 -12.83 -1.42
N GLU A 197 17.69 -12.54 -0.40
CA GLU A 197 17.78 -13.13 0.94
C GLU A 197 19.19 -13.02 1.55
N PRO A 198 19.72 -11.79 1.66
CA PRO A 198 21.09 -11.57 2.12
C PRO A 198 21.31 -12.11 3.54
N THR A 199 22.52 -12.58 3.81
CA THR A 199 22.89 -13.09 5.14
C THR A 199 22.58 -12.07 6.23
N VAL A 200 21.80 -12.50 7.21
CA VAL A 200 21.39 -11.68 8.34
C VAL A 200 22.51 -11.61 9.39
N SER A 201 22.71 -10.41 9.93
CA SER A 201 23.58 -10.18 11.08
C SER A 201 22.85 -9.29 12.10
N GLY A 202 23.25 -9.36 13.36
CA GLY A 202 22.61 -8.62 14.46
C GLY A 202 21.43 -9.38 15.08
N THR A 203 20.67 -8.67 15.91
CA THR A 203 19.50 -9.19 16.63
C THR A 203 18.33 -8.20 16.50
N LEU A 204 17.19 -8.57 17.08
CA LEU A 204 16.02 -7.70 17.20
C LEU A 204 15.83 -7.18 18.64
N ASP A 205 16.87 -7.23 19.48
CA ASP A 205 16.73 -6.94 20.91
C ASP A 205 16.26 -5.49 21.17
N ASP A 206 16.68 -4.55 20.31
CA ASP A 206 16.28 -3.14 20.37
C ASP A 206 15.04 -2.82 19.54
N TYR A 207 14.46 -3.80 18.84
CA TYR A 207 13.22 -3.61 18.10
C TYR A 207 12.02 -3.89 19.01
N PRO A 208 11.19 -2.89 19.37
CA PRO A 208 10.20 -3.07 20.44
C PRO A 208 9.11 -4.09 20.15
N TYR A 209 8.93 -4.46 18.88
CA TYR A 209 7.92 -5.41 18.44
C TYR A 209 8.52 -6.76 18.01
N ALA A 210 9.77 -7.04 18.35
CA ALA A 210 10.40 -8.33 18.10
C ALA A 210 9.56 -9.55 18.53
N PRO A 211 8.85 -9.54 19.68
CA PRO A 211 7.98 -10.68 20.06
C PRO A 211 6.76 -10.90 19.17
N LYS A 212 6.43 -9.95 18.27
CA LYS A 212 5.32 -10.03 17.32
C LYS A 212 5.75 -10.51 15.94
N VAL A 213 7.06 -10.63 15.71
CA VAL A 213 7.61 -11.13 14.46
C VAL A 213 7.38 -12.64 14.36
N SER A 214 6.81 -13.09 13.25
CA SER A 214 6.61 -14.50 12.97
C SER A 214 7.95 -15.23 12.81
N GLU A 215 7.95 -16.55 12.96
CA GLU A 215 9.16 -17.34 12.73
C GLU A 215 9.69 -17.17 11.29
N SER A 216 8.80 -17.18 10.30
CA SER A 216 9.15 -16.95 8.89
C SER A 216 9.63 -15.52 8.58
N GLY A 217 9.26 -14.54 9.40
CA GLY A 217 9.64 -13.15 9.22
C GLY A 217 10.93 -12.75 9.94
N ARG A 218 11.50 -13.60 10.82
CA ARG A 218 12.61 -13.22 11.69
C ARG A 218 13.81 -12.68 10.92
N ASP A 219 14.24 -13.41 9.89
CA ASP A 219 15.42 -13.01 9.11
C ASP A 219 15.19 -11.70 8.38
N ALA A 220 14.06 -11.58 7.68
CA ALA A 220 13.70 -10.38 6.93
C ALA A 220 13.57 -9.14 7.83
N VAL A 221 12.91 -9.26 8.98
CA VAL A 221 12.75 -8.14 9.92
C VAL A 221 14.07 -7.79 10.61
N THR A 222 14.89 -8.78 10.94
CA THR A 222 16.25 -8.54 11.48
C THR A 222 17.10 -7.80 10.47
N TRP A 223 17.10 -8.24 9.22
CA TRP A 223 17.80 -7.55 8.14
C TRP A 223 17.28 -6.12 7.95
N ALA A 224 15.97 -5.92 7.91
CA ALA A 224 15.38 -4.59 7.72
C ALA A 224 15.72 -3.63 8.87
N TRP A 225 15.66 -4.11 10.12
CA TRP A 225 16.01 -3.31 11.29
C TRP A 225 17.49 -2.93 11.31
N ASN A 226 18.38 -3.92 11.12
CA ASN A 226 19.83 -3.69 11.22
C ASN A 226 20.40 -2.90 10.04
N ASN A 227 19.71 -2.83 8.91
CA ASN A 227 20.08 -1.99 7.75
C ASN A 227 19.35 -0.65 7.70
N GLY A 228 18.54 -0.31 8.72
CA GLY A 228 17.86 0.98 8.80
C GLY A 228 16.70 1.17 7.82
N LEU A 229 16.18 0.09 7.21
CA LEU A 229 14.95 0.11 6.42
C LEU A 229 13.76 0.49 7.31
N ILE A 230 13.70 -0.12 8.49
CA ILE A 230 12.73 0.22 9.53
C ILE A 230 13.45 0.81 10.74
N THR A 231 12.91 1.92 11.26
CA THR A 231 13.42 2.62 12.45
C THR A 231 12.26 3.29 13.16
N GLU A 232 12.40 3.61 14.45
CA GLU A 232 11.34 4.27 15.24
C GLU A 232 11.31 5.80 15.11
N LYS A 233 12.11 6.39 14.21
CA LYS A 233 12.24 7.85 14.11
C LYS A 233 11.01 8.50 13.48
N GLU A 234 10.46 7.88 12.44
CA GLU A 234 9.39 8.47 11.63
C GLU A 234 8.02 7.91 11.97
N CYS A 235 7.92 6.59 12.16
CA CYS A 235 6.66 5.91 12.37
C CYS A 235 6.83 4.58 13.13
N VAL A 236 5.69 3.99 13.50
CA VAL A 236 5.63 2.70 14.19
C VAL A 236 5.60 1.56 13.17
N TRP A 237 6.57 0.65 13.25
CA TRP A 237 6.61 -0.57 12.45
C TRP A 237 6.09 -1.75 13.28
N TYR A 238 4.77 -1.97 13.31
CA TYR A 238 4.18 -3.09 14.04
C TYR A 238 3.99 -4.30 13.08
N PRO A 239 4.61 -5.48 13.29
CA PRO A 239 4.71 -6.53 12.28
C PRO A 239 3.38 -6.97 11.67
N THR A 240 2.33 -7.08 12.50
CA THR A 240 1.02 -7.60 12.08
C THR A 240 0.01 -6.52 11.68
N GLN A 241 0.38 -5.24 11.70
CA GLN A 241 -0.52 -4.17 11.24
C GLN A 241 -0.58 -4.16 9.72
N ALA A 242 -1.71 -3.74 9.15
CA ALA A 242 -1.79 -3.42 7.73
C ALA A 242 -0.78 -2.29 7.42
N ILE A 243 0.07 -2.50 6.42
CA ILE A 243 1.06 -1.50 6.03
C ILE A 243 0.38 -0.36 5.29
N SER A 244 0.69 0.88 5.65
CA SER A 244 0.14 2.05 4.96
C SER A 244 0.92 2.39 3.69
N ARG A 245 0.29 3.15 2.78
CA ARG A 245 0.94 3.65 1.55
C ARG A 245 2.18 4.49 1.86
N ALA A 246 2.14 5.34 2.89
CA ALA A 246 3.29 6.13 3.34
C ALA A 246 4.44 5.25 3.86
N GLN A 247 4.13 4.16 4.57
CA GLN A 247 5.13 3.19 5.02
C GLN A 247 5.77 2.43 3.86
N VAL A 248 4.98 2.02 2.86
CA VAL A 248 5.52 1.41 1.63
C VAL A 248 6.44 2.40 0.91
N ALA A 249 6.02 3.65 0.72
CA ALA A 249 6.85 4.67 0.09
C ALA A 249 8.20 4.85 0.82
N LEU A 250 8.17 4.93 2.15
CA LEU A 250 9.38 5.07 2.96
C LEU A 250 10.29 3.83 2.86
N LEU A 251 9.71 2.62 2.87
CA LEU A 251 10.47 1.38 2.69
C LEU A 251 11.17 1.36 1.34
N LEU A 252 10.47 1.69 0.26
CA LEU A 252 11.03 1.65 -1.09
C LEU A 252 12.15 2.67 -1.26
N MET A 253 11.96 3.90 -0.78
CA MET A 253 13.00 4.94 -0.80
C MET A 253 14.27 4.49 -0.07
N ARG A 254 14.13 3.89 1.12
CA ARG A 254 15.28 3.38 1.89
C ARG A 254 15.91 2.14 1.28
N TYR A 255 15.10 1.24 0.76
CA TYR A 255 15.56 0.04 0.08
C TYR A 255 16.43 0.39 -1.11
N ASP A 256 15.99 1.36 -1.91
CA ASP A 256 16.71 1.79 -3.09
C ASP A 256 18.07 2.42 -2.76
N ALA A 257 18.13 3.20 -1.67
CA ALA A 257 19.38 3.71 -1.12
C ALA A 257 20.29 2.59 -0.60
N LEU A 258 19.72 1.58 0.08
CA LEU A 258 20.47 0.44 0.62
C LEU A 258 21.16 -0.40 -0.47
N ILE A 259 20.48 -0.64 -1.59
CA ILE A 259 21.02 -1.45 -2.69
C ILE A 259 21.82 -0.63 -3.72
N GLY A 260 21.98 0.68 -3.49
CA GLY A 260 22.84 1.54 -4.29
C GLY A 260 22.28 1.93 -5.67
N ARG A 261 20.97 1.82 -5.90
CA ARG A 261 20.34 2.29 -7.15
C ARG A 261 20.24 3.81 -7.23
N ASN A 262 20.19 4.49 -6.08
CA ASN A 262 20.20 5.96 -5.94
C ASN A 262 21.23 6.45 -4.90
N ALA A 263 22.36 5.75 -4.74
CA ALA A 263 23.46 6.26 -3.92
C ALA A 263 24.11 7.46 -4.63
N ALA A 264 23.84 8.66 -4.12
CA ALA A 264 24.50 9.90 -4.49
C ALA A 264 26.01 9.89 -4.14
#